data_AF-W1NTT6-F1
#
_entry.id   AF-W1NTT6-F1
#
_cell.length_a   1.000
_cell.length_b   1.000
_cell.length_c   1.000
_cell.angle_alpha   90.00
_cell.angle_beta   90.00
_cell.angle_gamma   90.00
#
_symmetry.space_group_name_H-M   'P 1'
#
loop_
_entity.id
_entity.type
_entity.pdbx_description
1 polymer ?
#
loop_
_entity_poly.entity_id
_entity_poly.type
_entity_poly.pdbx_seq_one_letter_code
_entity_poly.pdbx_strand_id
1 'polypeptide(L)'
;MFCYKVVSVTFISAAHGQAIISDKVTFGGTLRSMTSEGLSNLARRIREVIEAQSVVHRCSASIDFMEKIGRPYPETLNDDGMYMHVKRVGDSLLGEHNVHLSPPVMGAEDFGFYSQIIPSAMFWLCIRNVSVGSYHSLHSPHFFLDENALPIGAALHAAVAVAYLESQASRFH
;
A
#
# COMPACT_ATOMS: atom_id res chain seq x y z
N MET A 1 11.44 12.23 -7.36
CA MET A 1 10.85 10.92 -7.05
C MET A 1 9.74 10.65 -8.06
N PHE A 2 9.79 9.57 -8.83
CA PHE A 2 8.68 9.21 -9.74
C PHE A 2 7.50 8.73 -8.89
N CYS A 3 6.37 9.43 -8.95
CA CYS A 3 5.12 8.97 -8.34
C CYS A 3 4.46 7.97 -9.29
N TYR A 4 4.59 6.68 -8.99
CA TYR A 4 3.90 5.63 -9.75
C TYR A 4 2.39 5.74 -9.54
N LYS A 5 1.66 5.73 -10.66
CA LYS A 5 0.20 5.78 -10.73
C LYS A 5 -0.27 4.63 -11.60
N VAL A 6 -1.23 3.86 -11.11
CA VAL A 6 -1.73 2.66 -11.81
C VAL A 6 -3.25 2.74 -11.88
N VAL A 7 -3.79 2.52 -13.07
CA VAL A 7 -5.22 2.27 -13.29
C VAL A 7 -5.32 0.87 -13.87
N SER A 8 -6.12 0.01 -13.25
CA SER A 8 -6.37 -1.34 -13.74
C SER A 8 -7.88 -1.50 -13.93
N VAL A 9 -8.31 -1.65 -15.18
CA VAL A 9 -9.67 -2.06 -15.51
C VAL A 9 -9.75 -3.56 -15.32
N THR A 10 -10.48 -4.01 -14.31
CA THR A 10 -10.56 -5.43 -13.90
C THR A 10 -11.86 -6.09 -14.29
N PHE A 11 -12.88 -5.30 -14.66
CA PHE A 11 -14.11 -5.83 -15.23
C PHE A 11 -14.68 -4.91 -16.31
N ILE A 12 -15.38 -5.53 -17.27
CA ILE A 12 -16.20 -4.87 -18.28
C ILE A 12 -17.42 -5.75 -18.55
N SER A 13 -18.59 -5.14 -18.63
CA SER A 13 -19.87 -5.79 -18.87
C SER A 13 -20.67 -4.99 -19.89
N ALA A 14 -21.16 -5.67 -20.91
CA ALA A 14 -21.98 -5.13 -21.99
C ALA A 14 -22.98 -6.20 -22.44
N ALA A 15 -24.01 -5.82 -23.21
CA ALA A 15 -24.88 -6.80 -23.86
C ALA A 15 -24.05 -7.72 -24.77
N HIS A 16 -24.40 -9.01 -24.82
CA HIS A 16 -23.70 -10.02 -25.62
C HIS A 16 -24.63 -10.61 -26.68
N GLY A 17 -24.08 -10.93 -27.87
CA GLY A 17 -24.80 -11.52 -29.00
C GLY A 17 -24.35 -10.95 -30.35
N GLN A 18 -24.33 -11.77 -31.41
CA GLN A 18 -23.74 -11.41 -32.72
C GLN A 18 -24.36 -10.20 -33.42
N ALA A 19 -25.58 -9.81 -33.07
CA ALA A 19 -26.32 -8.72 -33.71
C ALA A 19 -26.94 -7.73 -32.72
N ILE A 20 -26.51 -7.76 -31.45
CA ILE A 20 -27.01 -6.85 -30.43
C ILE A 20 -26.04 -5.68 -30.30
N ILE A 21 -26.52 -4.48 -30.56
CA ILE A 21 -25.81 -3.24 -30.25
C ILE A 21 -26.11 -2.93 -28.77
N SER A 22 -25.06 -2.92 -27.94
CA SER A 22 -25.22 -2.60 -26.52
C SER A 22 -25.57 -1.12 -26.34
N ASP A 23 -26.66 -0.84 -25.63
CA ASP A 23 -27.08 0.52 -25.27
C ASP A 23 -26.31 1.05 -24.04
N LYS A 24 -25.73 0.15 -23.24
CA LYS A 24 -24.93 0.46 -22.05
C LYS A 24 -23.70 -0.44 -21.94
N VAL A 25 -22.60 0.14 -21.46
CA VAL A 25 -21.42 -0.60 -21.01
C VAL A 25 -21.11 -0.17 -19.59
N THR A 26 -20.74 -1.11 -18.73
CA THR A 26 -20.27 -0.83 -17.36
C THR A 26 -18.91 -1.47 -17.18
N PHE A 27 -17.93 -0.69 -16.72
CA PHE A 27 -16.59 -1.17 -16.45
C PHE A 27 -16.06 -0.53 -15.19
N GLY A 28 -15.02 -1.12 -14.62
CA GLY A 28 -14.38 -0.59 -13.44
C GLY A 28 -13.16 -1.41 -13.03
N GLY A 29 -12.62 -1.03 -11.88
CA GLY A 29 -11.45 -1.67 -11.31
C GLY A 29 -10.79 -0.75 -10.29
N THR A 30 -9.47 -0.80 -10.21
CA THR A 30 -8.73 -0.13 -9.14
C THR A 30 -7.85 1.00 -9.66
N LEU A 31 -7.78 2.09 -8.91
CA LEU A 31 -6.75 3.11 -9.04
C LEU A 31 -5.80 3.05 -7.84
N ARG A 32 -4.50 3.16 -8.07
CA ARG A 32 -3.47 3.17 -7.03
C ARG A 32 -2.44 4.25 -7.31
N SER A 33 -1.87 4.81 -6.25
CA SER A 33 -0.84 5.85 -6.31
C SER A 33 0.07 5.73 -5.09
N MET A 34 1.34 6.08 -5.26
CA MET A 34 2.30 6.15 -4.14
C MET A 34 2.09 7.34 -3.20
N THR A 35 1.25 8.30 -3.59
CA THR A 35 0.91 9.47 -2.78
C THR A 35 -0.60 9.76 -2.83
N SER A 36 -1.14 10.33 -1.75
CA SER A 36 -2.53 10.80 -1.69
C SER A 36 -2.82 11.83 -2.78
N GLU A 37 -1.92 12.79 -3.01
CA GLU A 37 -2.07 13.78 -4.08
C GLU A 37 -2.10 13.12 -5.47
N GLY A 38 -1.25 12.10 -5.67
CA GLY A 38 -1.22 11.35 -6.91
C GLY A 38 -2.52 10.59 -7.16
N LEU A 39 -3.15 10.07 -6.10
CA LEU A 39 -4.44 9.37 -6.17
C LEU A 39 -5.57 10.34 -6.53
N SER A 40 -5.65 11.49 -5.86
CA SER A 40 -6.63 12.55 -6.15
C SER A 40 -6.50 13.07 -7.58
N ASN A 41 -5.27 13.31 -8.03
CA ASN A 41 -4.99 13.70 -9.41
C ASN A 41 -5.40 12.62 -10.41
N LEU A 42 -5.22 11.35 -10.08
CA LEU A 42 -5.62 10.23 -10.94
C LEU A 42 -7.14 10.12 -11.05
N ALA A 43 -7.87 10.23 -9.93
CA ALA A 43 -9.33 10.23 -9.92
C ALA A 43 -9.90 11.39 -10.76
N ARG A 44 -9.35 12.61 -10.59
CA ARG A 44 -9.70 13.76 -11.43
C ARG A 44 -9.44 13.48 -12.91
N ARG A 45 -8.27 12.94 -13.25
CA ARG A 45 -7.93 12.66 -14.65
C ARG A 45 -8.82 11.61 -15.28
N ILE A 46 -9.19 10.57 -14.54
CA ILE A 46 -10.17 9.55 -14.98
C ILE A 46 -11.51 10.20 -15.30
N ARG A 47 -11.98 11.11 -14.43
CA ARG A 47 -13.23 11.86 -14.64
C ARG A 47 -13.18 12.67 -15.94
N GLU A 48 -12.16 13.50 -16.11
CA GLU A 48 -11.96 14.32 -17.31
C GLU A 48 -11.97 13.49 -18.60
N VAL A 49 -11.26 12.34 -18.59
CA VAL A 49 -11.15 11.47 -19.77
C VAL A 49 -12.50 10.82 -20.08
N ILE A 50 -13.18 10.24 -19.09
CA ILE A 50 -14.47 9.57 -19.30
C ILE A 50 -15.53 10.56 -19.80
N GLU A 51 -15.62 11.75 -19.19
CA GLU A 51 -16.56 12.79 -19.59
C GLU A 51 -16.29 13.24 -21.04
N ALA A 52 -15.03 13.55 -21.37
CA ALA A 52 -14.66 13.96 -22.73
C ALA A 52 -14.97 12.88 -23.79
N GLN A 53 -14.62 11.62 -23.51
CA GLN A 53 -14.90 10.51 -24.44
C GLN A 53 -16.40 10.27 -24.61
N SER A 54 -17.20 10.40 -23.54
CA SER A 54 -18.65 10.26 -23.63
C SER A 54 -19.28 11.28 -24.60
N VAL A 55 -18.82 12.54 -24.55
CA VAL A 55 -19.28 13.61 -25.45
C VAL A 55 -18.92 13.32 -26.91
N VAL A 56 -17.68 12.90 -27.17
CA VAL A 56 -17.21 12.55 -28.53
C VAL A 56 -18.12 11.48 -29.16
N HIS A 57 -18.55 10.50 -28.37
CA HIS A 57 -19.40 9.41 -28.83
C HIS A 57 -20.92 9.70 -28.70
N ARG A 58 -21.31 10.91 -28.29
CA ARG A 58 -22.72 11.30 -28.06
C ARG A 58 -23.42 10.38 -27.04
N CYS A 59 -22.67 9.93 -26.04
CA CYS A 59 -23.13 9.13 -24.92
C CYS A 59 -23.18 9.96 -23.63
N SER A 60 -23.83 9.42 -22.60
CA SER A 60 -23.72 9.89 -21.22
C SER A 60 -22.88 8.93 -20.39
N ALA A 61 -22.10 9.45 -19.45
CA ALA A 61 -21.34 8.64 -18.49
C ALA A 61 -21.68 9.01 -17.05
N SER A 62 -21.71 8.01 -16.17
CA SER A 62 -21.79 8.17 -14.72
C SER A 62 -20.57 7.51 -14.08
N ILE A 63 -19.89 8.20 -13.17
CA ILE A 63 -18.66 7.73 -12.54
C ILE A 63 -18.87 7.70 -11.04
N ASP A 64 -18.58 6.54 -10.43
CA ASP A 64 -18.62 6.35 -8.98
C ASP A 64 -17.25 5.88 -8.49
N PHE A 65 -16.61 6.70 -7.65
CA PHE A 65 -15.34 6.36 -7.00
C PHE A 65 -15.54 5.69 -5.63
N MET A 66 -16.78 5.30 -5.29
CA MET A 66 -17.16 4.60 -4.07
C MET A 66 -16.87 5.36 -2.77
N GLU A 67 -16.73 6.69 -2.84
CA GLU A 67 -16.42 7.56 -1.69
C GLU A 67 -17.47 7.48 -0.56
N LYS A 68 -18.69 7.03 -0.89
CA LYS A 68 -19.78 6.82 0.08
C LYS A 68 -19.62 5.56 0.92
N ILE A 69 -18.86 4.58 0.45
CA ILE A 69 -18.70 3.26 1.08
C ILE A 69 -17.46 3.25 1.99
N GLY A 70 -16.48 4.12 1.72
CA GLY A 70 -15.32 4.31 2.56
C GLY A 70 -14.33 5.31 1.97
N ARG A 71 -13.38 5.75 2.80
CA ARG A 71 -12.26 6.56 2.34
C ARG A 71 -11.26 5.66 1.61
N PRO A 72 -10.65 6.11 0.49
CA PRO A 72 -9.54 5.39 -0.11
C PRO A 72 -8.41 5.21 0.90
N TYR A 73 -7.70 4.08 0.80
CA TYR A 73 -6.53 3.81 1.63
C TYR A 73 -5.47 4.86 1.32
N PRO A 74 -4.99 5.60 2.34
CA PRO A 74 -3.88 6.53 2.15
C PRO A 74 -2.57 5.77 1.93
N GLU A 75 -1.55 6.48 1.49
CA GLU A 75 -0.19 5.97 1.48
C GLU A 75 0.28 5.63 2.90
N THR A 76 0.97 4.49 3.03
CA THR A 76 1.72 4.18 4.24
C THR A 76 3.08 4.87 4.16
N LEU A 77 3.16 6.06 4.76
CA LEU A 77 4.36 6.87 4.81
C LEU A 77 5.02 6.72 6.18
N ASN A 78 6.23 6.17 6.21
CA ASN A 78 7.03 6.17 7.43
C ASN A 78 7.51 7.59 7.72
N ASP A 79 7.33 8.04 8.97
CA ASP A 79 7.95 9.26 9.48
C ASP A 79 9.48 9.09 9.52
N ASP A 80 10.22 10.12 9.09
CA ASP A 80 11.69 10.06 9.00
C ASP A 80 12.33 9.80 10.37
N GLY A 81 11.80 10.41 11.44
CA GLY A 81 12.31 10.24 12.79
C GLY A 81 12.07 8.82 13.31
N MET A 82 10.86 8.30 13.13
CA MET A 82 10.52 6.92 13.50
C MET A 82 11.26 5.89 12.66
N TYR A 83 11.44 6.13 11.37
CA TYR A 83 12.27 5.31 10.49
C TYR A 83 13.71 5.24 11.01
N MET A 84 14.34 6.38 11.30
CA MET A 84 15.71 6.42 11.82
C MET A 84 15.84 5.75 13.18
N HIS A 85 14.82 5.89 14.04
CA HIS A 85 14.77 5.21 15.33
C HIS A 85 14.75 3.68 15.17
N VAL A 86 13.81 3.16 14.37
CA VAL A 86 13.69 1.73 14.08
C VAL A 86 14.96 1.20 13.43
N LYS A 87 15.51 1.91 12.44
CA LYS A 87 16.74 1.50 11.74
C LYS A 87 17.90 1.35 12.72
N ARG A 88 18.17 2.35 13.57
CA ARG A 88 19.26 2.31 14.55
C ARG A 88 19.13 1.15 15.53
N VAL A 89 17.91 0.90 16.03
CA VAL A 89 17.64 -0.23 16.94
C VAL A 89 17.86 -1.55 16.21
N GLY A 90 17.36 -1.68 14.98
CA GLY A 90 17.57 -2.85 14.13
C GLY A 90 19.04 -3.10 13.84
N ASP A 91 19.80 -2.07 13.45
CA ASP A 91 21.23 -2.16 13.17
C ASP A 91 22.01 -2.64 14.40
N SER A 92 21.61 -2.19 15.59
CA SER A 92 22.24 -2.58 16.85
C SER A 92 21.89 -4.01 17.28
N LEU A 93 20.65 -4.43 17.07
CA LEU A 93 20.14 -5.75 17.49
C LEU A 93 20.52 -6.86 16.50
N LEU A 94 20.45 -6.58 15.20
CA LEU A 94 20.58 -7.56 14.12
C LEU A 94 21.88 -7.40 13.33
N GLY A 95 22.60 -6.28 13.48
CA GLY A 95 23.74 -5.91 12.65
C GLY A 95 23.32 -5.18 11.37
N GLU A 96 24.09 -4.18 10.96
CA GLU A 96 23.79 -3.32 9.79
C GLU A 96 23.58 -4.08 8.49
N HIS A 97 24.23 -5.25 8.33
CA HIS A 97 24.11 -6.08 7.13
C HIS A 97 22.77 -6.83 7.03
N ASN A 98 21.97 -6.87 8.09
CA ASN A 98 20.66 -7.54 8.14
C ASN A 98 19.49 -6.55 8.10
N VAL A 99 19.76 -5.24 8.03
CA VAL A 99 18.73 -4.19 7.94
C VAL A 99 18.83 -3.50 6.58
N HIS A 100 17.79 -3.66 5.78
CA HIS A 100 17.78 -3.15 4.41
C HIS A 100 16.66 -2.14 4.18
N LEU A 101 16.93 -1.14 3.35
CA LEU A 101 15.89 -0.26 2.85
C LEU A 101 14.99 -1.07 1.89
N SER A 102 13.73 -1.23 2.26
CA SER A 102 12.74 -1.87 1.39
C SER A 102 12.40 -0.93 0.22
N PRO A 103 12.30 -1.43 -1.02
CA PRO A 103 11.66 -0.67 -2.08
C PRO A 103 10.19 -0.42 -1.72
N PRO A 104 9.59 0.66 -2.25
CA PRO A 104 8.15 0.90 -2.10
C PRO A 104 7.34 -0.22 -2.76
N VAL A 105 6.20 -0.55 -2.16
CA VAL A 105 5.26 -1.55 -2.71
C VAL A 105 3.93 -0.89 -3.06
N MET A 106 3.27 -1.39 -4.10
CA MET A 106 1.96 -0.90 -4.56
C MET A 106 0.78 -1.54 -3.81
N GLY A 107 1.06 -2.37 -2.79
CA GLY A 107 0.04 -2.91 -1.89
C GLY A 107 -0.65 -1.79 -1.11
N ALA A 108 -1.95 -1.94 -0.84
CA ALA A 108 -2.66 -1.05 0.08
C ALA A 108 -2.59 -1.66 1.48
N GLU A 109 -2.41 -0.83 2.50
CA GLU A 109 -2.27 -1.23 3.89
C GLU A 109 -3.03 -0.24 4.79
N ASP A 110 -3.86 -0.73 5.70
CA ASP A 110 -4.69 0.13 6.55
C ASP A 110 -3.86 0.91 7.59
N PHE A 111 -2.63 0.46 7.86
CA PHE A 111 -1.67 1.19 8.68
C PHE A 111 -1.45 2.63 8.20
N GLY A 112 -1.65 2.89 6.89
CA GLY A 112 -1.60 4.24 6.32
C GLY A 112 -2.54 5.24 7.04
N PHE A 113 -3.66 4.78 7.59
CA PHE A 113 -4.57 5.66 8.35
C PHE A 113 -3.93 6.14 9.65
N TYR A 114 -3.16 5.29 10.34
CA TYR A 114 -2.41 5.70 11.54
C TYR A 114 -1.25 6.64 11.18
N SER A 115 -0.53 6.34 10.09
CA SER A 115 0.62 7.14 9.68
C SER A 115 0.27 8.56 9.23
N GLN A 116 -0.99 8.84 8.90
CA GLN A 116 -1.46 10.20 8.64
C GLN A 116 -1.64 11.06 9.90
N ILE A 117 -1.76 10.43 11.07
CA ILE A 117 -2.17 11.12 12.31
C ILE A 117 -1.00 11.21 13.28
N ILE A 118 -0.18 10.16 13.37
CA ILE A 118 0.93 10.09 14.32
C ILE A 118 2.23 9.70 13.61
N PRO A 119 3.39 10.23 14.05
CA PRO A 119 4.70 9.73 13.61
C PRO A 119 4.76 8.23 13.83
N SER A 120 4.97 7.48 12.76
CA SER A 120 4.92 6.02 12.79
C SER A 120 5.88 5.42 11.77
N ALA A 121 6.26 4.18 11.98
CA ALA A 121 7.08 3.42 11.05
C ALA A 121 6.57 1.98 10.98
N MET A 122 6.36 1.50 9.76
CA MET A 122 6.08 0.12 9.43
C MET A 122 7.30 -0.48 8.70
N PHE A 123 7.65 -1.71 9.04
CA PHE A 123 8.81 -2.40 8.48
C PHE A 123 8.48 -3.86 8.20
N TRP A 124 9.18 -4.44 7.22
CA TRP A 124 9.03 -5.83 6.85
C TRP A 124 9.87 -6.73 7.75
N LEU A 125 9.28 -7.84 8.20
CA LEU A 125 10.02 -8.97 8.73
C LEU A 125 10.31 -9.94 7.58
N CYS A 126 11.59 -10.18 7.29
CA CYS A 126 11.99 -11.08 6.21
C CYS A 126 11.75 -12.54 6.63
N ILE A 127 10.64 -13.13 6.17
CA ILE A 127 10.25 -14.52 6.44
C ILE A 127 10.67 -15.52 5.34
N ARG A 128 11.31 -15.03 4.27
CA ARG A 128 11.65 -15.85 3.11
C ARG A 128 12.79 -16.80 3.43
N ASN A 129 12.56 -18.10 3.30
CA ASN A 129 13.56 -19.15 3.42
C ASN A 129 13.26 -20.28 2.42
N VAL A 130 14.08 -20.38 1.37
CA VAL A 130 13.90 -21.38 0.30
C VAL A 130 14.11 -22.81 0.81
N SER A 131 14.99 -23.01 1.80
CA SER A 131 15.33 -24.35 2.30
C SER A 131 14.15 -25.05 2.99
N VAL A 132 13.23 -24.28 3.57
CA VAL A 132 12.02 -24.78 4.25
C VAL A 132 10.73 -24.56 3.43
N GLY A 133 10.84 -24.04 2.20
CA GLY A 133 9.70 -23.79 1.33
C GLY A 133 8.98 -22.46 1.54
N SER A 134 9.50 -21.57 2.38
CA SER A 134 8.94 -20.22 2.62
C SER A 134 9.40 -19.25 1.52
N TYR A 135 8.78 -19.31 0.35
CA TYR A 135 9.12 -18.41 -0.76
C TYR A 135 7.93 -17.96 -1.62
N HIS A 136 6.74 -18.49 -1.34
CA HIS A 136 5.51 -18.05 -2.00
C HIS A 136 5.06 -16.69 -1.46
N SER A 137 4.55 -15.84 -2.35
CA SER A 137 4.07 -14.50 -1.99
C SER A 137 2.83 -14.54 -1.10
N LEU A 138 2.59 -13.45 -0.37
CA LEU A 138 1.33 -13.20 0.33
C LEU A 138 0.14 -13.36 -0.63
N HIS A 139 -0.99 -13.85 -0.12
CA HIS A 139 -2.21 -14.23 -0.86
C HIS A 139 -2.10 -15.45 -1.80
N SER A 140 -0.94 -16.11 -1.89
CA SER A 140 -0.85 -17.40 -2.56
C SER A 140 -1.56 -18.50 -1.74
N PRO A 141 -2.28 -19.45 -2.35
CA PRO A 141 -2.78 -20.64 -1.65
C PRO A 141 -1.66 -21.54 -1.12
N HIS A 142 -0.42 -21.36 -1.60
CA HIS A 142 0.78 -22.05 -1.14
C HIS A 142 1.60 -21.21 -0.15
N PHE A 143 1.04 -20.11 0.36
CA PHE A 143 1.74 -19.28 1.34
C PHE A 143 2.11 -20.10 2.57
N PHE A 144 3.39 -20.03 2.92
CA PHE A 144 4.00 -20.67 4.07
C PHE A 144 5.10 -19.74 4.58
N LEU A 145 5.26 -19.63 5.90
CA LEU A 145 6.22 -18.74 6.53
C LEU A 145 7.24 -19.53 7.35
N ASP A 146 8.47 -19.02 7.41
CA ASP A 146 9.50 -19.55 8.31
C ASP A 146 9.33 -18.96 9.72
N GLU A 147 8.84 -19.77 10.65
CA GLU A 147 8.56 -19.35 12.03
C GLU A 147 9.82 -18.95 12.81
N ASN A 148 11.01 -19.32 12.35
CA ASN A 148 12.26 -18.87 12.96
C ASN A 148 12.46 -17.36 12.86
N ALA A 149 11.73 -16.67 11.98
CA ALA A 149 11.71 -15.22 11.91
C ALA A 149 10.90 -14.57 13.05
N LEU A 150 9.94 -15.28 13.66
CA LEU A 150 9.03 -14.70 14.65
C LEU A 150 9.75 -14.18 15.91
N PRO A 151 10.73 -14.89 16.50
CA PRO A 151 11.50 -14.36 17.63
C PRO A 151 12.26 -13.08 17.29
N ILE A 152 12.76 -12.96 16.05
CA ILE A 152 13.46 -11.75 15.56
C ILE A 152 12.47 -10.58 15.51
N GLY A 153 11.29 -10.80 14.93
CA GLY A 153 10.23 -9.78 14.86
C GLY A 153 9.78 -9.32 16.24
N ALA A 154 9.55 -10.25 17.17
CA ALA A 154 9.17 -9.94 18.54
C ALA A 154 10.25 -9.16 19.29
N ALA A 155 11.51 -9.60 19.20
CA ALA A 155 12.64 -8.93 19.84
C ALA A 155 12.83 -7.51 19.29
N LEU A 156 12.71 -7.32 17.98
CA LEU A 156 12.84 -6.01 17.35
C LEU A 156 11.73 -5.06 17.80
N HIS A 157 10.46 -5.49 17.82
CA HIS A 157 9.35 -4.64 18.31
C HIS A 157 9.55 -4.24 19.77
N ALA A 158 9.93 -5.19 20.63
CA ALA A 158 10.20 -4.91 22.04
C ALA A 158 11.37 -3.92 22.21
N ALA A 159 12.48 -4.14 21.51
CA ALA A 159 13.64 -3.26 21.55
C ALA A 159 13.31 -1.85 21.05
N VAL A 160 12.54 -1.73 19.97
CA VAL A 160 12.09 -0.43 19.43
C VAL A 160 11.27 0.33 20.46
N ALA A 161 10.34 -0.35 21.14
CA ALA A 161 9.50 0.26 22.17
C ALA A 161 10.32 0.72 23.38
N VAL A 162 11.19 -0.14 23.91
CA VAL A 162 12.05 0.18 25.07
C VAL A 162 12.96 1.36 24.75
N ALA A 163 13.70 1.31 23.64
CA ALA A 163 14.61 2.37 23.24
C ALA A 163 13.88 3.71 22.99
N TYR A 164 12.64 3.65 22.49
CA TYR A 164 11.83 4.86 22.33
C TYR A 164 11.50 5.48 23.69
N LEU A 165 10.98 4.69 24.64
CA LEU A 165 10.62 5.17 25.98
C LEU A 165 11.82 5.70 26.76
N GLU A 166 12.98 5.05 26.68
CA GLU A 166 14.23 5.52 27.29
C GLU A 166 14.64 6.89 26.71
N SER A 167 14.57 7.05 25.39
CA SER A 167 14.90 8.32 24.73
C SER A 167 13.97 9.46 25.13
N GLN A 168 12.70 9.17 25.41
CA GLN A 168 11.75 10.18 25.91
C GLN A 168 12.00 10.50 27.38
N ALA A 169 12.30 9.49 28.22
CA ALA A 169 12.64 9.72 29.62
C ALA A 169 13.88 10.63 29.78
N SER A 170 14.89 10.45 28.94
CA SER A 170 16.07 11.32 28.90
C SER A 170 15.82 12.75 28.42
N ARG A 171 14.65 13.06 27.84
CA ARG A 171 14.27 14.44 27.45
C ARG A 171 13.66 15.25 28.59
N PHE A 172 13.24 14.58 29.67
CA PHE A 172 12.68 15.21 30.86
C PHE A 172 13.70 15.37 31.99
N HIS A 173 14.98 15.11 31.72
CA HIS A 173 16.12 15.36 32.59
C HIS A 173 17.09 16.29 31.87
#